data_AF-A0A1U7PTI2-F1
#
_entry.id   AF-A0A1U7PTI2-F1
#
_cell.length_a   1.000
_cell.length_b   1.000
_cell.length_c   1.000
_cell.angle_alpha   90.00
_cell.angle_beta   90.00
_cell.angle_gamma   90.00
#
_symmetry.space_group_name_H-M   'P 1'
#
loop_
_entity.id
_entity.type
_entity.pdbx_description
1 polymer ?
#
loop_
_entity_poly.entity_id
_entity_poly.type
_entity_poly.pdbx_seq_one_letter_code
_entity_poly.pdbx_strand_id
1 'polypeptide(L)'
;MAKSGAIVIVNHSSEHSRPEAEETLKTIEENGGEGFIIQCDVSKEDQVLAMFQTTIDKYGTVDILINNAGLQQDAPFVEMTLAQWQKVIDVNLTGQFLCSREAIKEFLKRGMGSGIWETKNPCE
;
A
#
# COMPACT_ATOMS: atom_id res chain seq x y z
N MET A 1 -6.08 -8.44 10.59
CA MET A 1 -6.77 -8.49 9.29
C MET A 1 -7.00 -9.92 8.82
N ALA A 2 -5.94 -10.73 8.64
CA ALA A 2 -6.06 -12.13 8.21
C ALA A 2 -7.06 -12.97 9.04
N LYS A 3 -6.95 -12.96 10.38
CA LYS A 3 -7.89 -13.65 11.29
C LYS A 3 -9.35 -13.18 11.19
N SER A 4 -9.58 -12.04 10.56
CA SER A 4 -10.91 -11.46 10.35
C SER A 4 -11.47 -11.78 8.96
N GLY A 5 -10.81 -12.65 8.19
CA GLY A 5 -11.25 -13.06 6.85
C GLY A 5 -10.78 -12.15 5.71
N ALA A 6 -9.88 -11.20 5.98
CA ALA A 6 -9.32 -10.36 4.91
C ALA A 6 -8.31 -11.14 4.06
N ILE A 7 -8.40 -10.98 2.75
CA ILE A 7 -7.34 -11.39 1.81
C ILE A 7 -6.25 -10.31 1.86
N VAL A 8 -5.01 -10.72 2.16
CA VAL A 8 -3.91 -9.78 2.41
C VAL A 8 -2.87 -9.88 1.29
N ILE A 9 -2.68 -8.77 0.58
CA ILE A 9 -1.65 -8.64 -0.44
C ILE A 9 -0.44 -7.95 0.21
N VAL A 10 0.72 -8.61 0.19
CA VAL A 10 1.95 -8.10 0.81
C VAL A 10 2.87 -7.56 -0.28
N ASN A 11 3.09 -6.24 -0.26
CA ASN A 11 4.04 -5.59 -1.14
C ASN A 11 5.48 -5.78 -0.64
N HIS A 12 6.41 -6.09 -1.56
CA HIS A 12 7.86 -5.96 -1.32
C HIS A 12 8.51 -5.11 -2.42
N SER A 13 9.58 -4.38 -2.09
CA SER A 13 10.18 -3.38 -2.99
C SER A 13 11.17 -3.97 -4.00
N SER A 14 11.77 -5.12 -3.67
CA SER A 14 12.78 -5.80 -4.49
C SER A 14 12.91 -7.27 -4.08
N GLU A 15 13.68 -8.04 -4.86
CA GLU A 15 14.05 -9.42 -4.52
C GLU A 15 14.78 -9.53 -3.17
N HIS A 16 15.48 -8.47 -2.72
CA HIS A 16 16.14 -8.49 -1.42
C HIS A 16 15.14 -8.53 -0.25
N SER A 17 14.01 -7.82 -0.39
CA SER A 17 12.92 -7.76 0.62
C SER A 17 11.87 -8.87 0.45
N ARG A 18 12.08 -9.80 -0.48
CA ARG A 18 11.14 -10.87 -0.78
C ARG A 18 11.02 -11.89 0.37
N PRO A 19 12.11 -12.34 1.02
CA PRO A 19 12.01 -13.31 2.11
C PRO A 19 11.11 -12.85 3.27
N GLU A 20 11.17 -11.57 3.64
CA GLU A 20 10.35 -10.99 4.70
C GLU A 20 8.86 -10.96 4.32
N ALA A 21 8.56 -10.72 3.03
CA ALA A 21 7.20 -10.78 2.52
C ALA A 21 6.68 -12.24 2.49
N GLU A 22 7.53 -13.20 2.12
CA GLU A 22 7.20 -14.63 2.16
C GLU A 22 6.94 -15.11 3.60
N GLU A 23 7.73 -14.66 4.58
CA GLU A 23 7.51 -14.95 6.00
C GLU A 23 6.18 -14.36 6.50
N THR A 24 5.85 -13.14 6.07
CA THR A 24 4.58 -12.50 6.40
C THR A 24 3.40 -13.27 5.81
N LEU A 25 3.51 -13.69 4.53
CA LEU A 25 2.48 -14.50 3.88
C LEU A 25 2.31 -15.86 4.57
N LYS A 26 3.41 -16.53 4.91
CA LYS A 26 3.38 -17.77 5.69
C LYS A 26 2.65 -17.59 7.01
N THR A 27 2.92 -16.49 7.71
CA THR A 27 2.22 -16.16 8.97
C THR A 27 0.72 -15.93 8.74
N ILE A 28 0.33 -15.28 7.65
CA ILE A 28 -1.08 -15.09 7.27
C ILE A 28 -1.77 -16.44 7.06
N GLU A 29 -1.15 -17.33 6.28
CA GLU A 29 -1.67 -18.66 5.95
C GLU A 29 -1.76 -19.57 7.18
N GLU A 30 -0.74 -19.58 8.04
CA GLU A 30 -0.72 -20.34 9.31
C GLU A 30 -1.82 -19.90 10.27
N ASN A 31 -2.29 -18.65 10.14
CA ASN A 31 -3.41 -18.12 10.92
C ASN A 31 -4.77 -18.26 10.20
N GLY A 32 -4.84 -19.07 9.12
CA GLY A 32 -6.05 -19.35 8.36
C GLY A 32 -6.50 -18.24 7.42
N GLY A 33 -5.64 -17.26 7.14
CA GLY A 33 -5.89 -16.22 6.15
C GLY A 33 -5.46 -16.62 4.74
N GLU A 34 -5.80 -15.77 3.77
CA GLU A 34 -5.39 -15.91 2.37
C GLU A 34 -4.62 -14.67 1.93
N GLY A 35 -3.69 -14.83 0.99
CA GLY A 35 -2.94 -13.70 0.44
C GLY A 35 -2.01 -14.08 -0.71
N PHE A 36 -1.26 -13.09 -1.18
CA PHE A 36 -0.10 -13.31 -2.03
C PHE A 36 0.90 -12.16 -1.87
N ILE A 37 2.16 -12.39 -2.24
CA ILE A 37 3.17 -11.34 -2.31
C ILE A 37 3.24 -10.73 -3.70
N ILE A 38 3.56 -9.44 -3.79
CA ILE A 38 3.76 -8.74 -5.05
C ILE A 38 4.94 -7.77 -4.98
N GLN A 39 5.82 -7.84 -5.97
CA GLN A 39 6.92 -6.88 -6.08
C GLN A 39 6.40 -5.56 -6.66
N CYS A 40 6.64 -4.46 -5.95
CA CYS A 40 6.40 -3.11 -6.43
C CYS A 40 7.29 -2.12 -5.67
N ASP A 41 8.14 -1.39 -6.39
CA ASP A 41 8.76 -0.16 -5.90
C ASP A 41 7.72 0.95 -5.94
N VAL A 42 7.20 1.33 -4.76
CA VAL A 42 6.14 2.34 -4.64
C VAL A 42 6.56 3.73 -5.11
N SER A 43 7.86 3.99 -5.29
CA SER A 43 8.33 5.24 -5.92
C SER A 43 8.06 5.31 -7.43
N LYS A 44 7.65 4.20 -8.05
CA LYS A 44 7.43 4.07 -9.49
C LYS A 44 5.94 3.94 -9.78
N GLU A 45 5.37 4.97 -10.40
CA GLU A 45 3.94 5.06 -10.68
C GLU A 45 3.42 3.91 -11.54
N ASP A 46 4.18 3.48 -12.55
CA ASP A 46 3.86 2.35 -13.41
C ASP A 46 3.75 1.04 -12.64
N GLN A 47 4.64 0.81 -11.67
CA GLN A 47 4.59 -0.39 -10.82
C GLN A 47 3.41 -0.35 -9.85
N VAL A 48 3.10 0.82 -9.28
CA VAL A 48 1.91 0.99 -8.42
C VAL A 48 0.64 0.68 -9.22
N LEU A 49 0.50 1.23 -10.43
CA LEU A 49 -0.64 0.94 -11.29
C LEU A 49 -0.76 -0.57 -11.60
N ALA A 50 0.34 -1.23 -11.94
CA ALA A 50 0.36 -2.66 -12.22
C ALA A 50 -0.01 -3.50 -10.98
N MET A 51 0.46 -3.11 -9.79
CA MET A 51 0.14 -3.78 -8.52
C MET A 51 -1.35 -3.71 -8.20
N PHE A 52 -1.96 -2.52 -8.33
CA PHE A 52 -3.39 -2.33 -8.11
C PHE A 52 -4.21 -3.10 -9.16
N GLN A 53 -3.84 -3.01 -10.43
CA GLN A 53 -4.51 -3.74 -11.51
C GLN A 53 -4.49 -5.25 -11.26
N THR A 54 -3.33 -5.82 -10.95
CA THR A 54 -3.19 -7.25 -10.62
C THR A 54 -4.07 -7.66 -9.44
N THR A 55 -4.15 -6.83 -8.41
CA THR A 55 -4.96 -7.11 -7.22
C THR A 55 -6.45 -7.09 -7.54
N ILE A 56 -6.90 -6.08 -8.29
CA ILE A 56 -8.30 -5.92 -8.72
C ILE A 56 -8.70 -7.02 -9.70
N ASP A 57 -7.83 -7.41 -10.63
CA ASP A 57 -8.12 -8.51 -11.57
C ASP A 57 -8.29 -9.85 -10.85
N LYS A 58 -7.52 -10.08 -9.77
CA LYS A 58 -7.56 -11.32 -9.01
C LYS A 58 -8.72 -11.39 -8.02
N TYR A 59 -9.03 -10.30 -7.33
CA TYR A 59 -9.96 -10.28 -6.20
C TYR A 59 -11.16 -9.32 -6.37
N GLY A 60 -11.24 -8.62 -7.51
CA GLY A 60 -12.32 -7.73 -7.89
C GLY A 60 -12.25 -6.32 -7.29
N THR A 61 -11.49 -6.11 -6.20
CA THR A 61 -11.45 -4.82 -5.50
C THR A 61 -10.23 -4.70 -4.57
N VAL A 62 -9.99 -3.48 -4.09
CA VAL A 62 -9.18 -3.20 -2.90
C VAL A 62 -10.09 -2.51 -1.88
N ASP A 63 -10.14 -3.00 -0.64
CA ASP A 63 -10.98 -2.45 0.44
C ASP A 63 -10.22 -1.62 1.47
N ILE A 64 -8.96 -2.00 1.73
CA ILE A 64 -8.12 -1.37 2.75
C ILE A 64 -6.74 -1.19 2.13
N LEU A 65 -6.18 0.01 2.28
CA LEU A 65 -4.79 0.31 2.00
C LEU A 65 -4.05 0.57 3.30
N ILE A 66 -2.89 -0.07 3.47
CA ILE A 66 -1.94 0.27 4.54
C ILE A 66 -0.65 0.76 3.88
N ASN A 67 -0.40 2.06 3.98
CA ASN A 67 0.86 2.67 3.52
C ASN A 67 1.98 2.41 4.52
N ASN A 68 2.53 1.20 4.51
CA ASN A 68 3.63 0.80 5.41
C ASN A 68 5.01 0.85 4.75
N ALA A 69 5.09 0.96 3.41
CA ALA A 69 6.38 1.05 2.73
C ALA A 69 7.15 2.29 3.20
N GLY A 70 8.40 2.07 3.62
CA GLY A 70 9.26 3.11 4.17
C GLY A 70 10.73 2.80 3.92
N LEU A 71 11.48 3.84 3.60
CA LEU A 71 12.93 3.82 3.46
C LEU A 71 13.54 4.83 4.43
N GLN A 72 14.49 4.36 5.23
CA GLN A 72 15.38 5.21 5.99
C GLN A 72 16.74 5.30 5.28
N GLN A 73 17.32 6.49 5.27
CA GLN A 73 18.68 6.75 4.81
C GLN A 73 19.40 7.59 5.86
N ASP A 74 20.32 6.95 6.57
CA ASP A 74 21.10 7.63 7.61
C ASP A 74 22.34 8.29 6.98
N ALA A 75 22.48 9.58 7.23
CA ALA A 75 23.68 10.36 6.93
C ALA A 75 23.74 11.54 7.92
N PRO A 76 24.94 12.01 8.32
CA PRO A 76 25.06 13.33 8.93
C PRO A 76 24.38 14.36 8.03
N PHE A 77 23.64 15.31 8.61
CA PHE A 77 22.82 16.23 7.82
C PHE A 77 23.61 16.98 6.74
N VAL A 78 24.83 17.38 7.05
CA VAL A 78 25.73 18.10 6.12
C VAL A 78 26.34 17.21 5.02
N GLU A 79 26.26 15.89 5.18
CA GLU A 79 26.78 14.89 4.24
C GLU A 79 25.66 14.24 3.42
N MET A 80 24.39 14.48 3.77
CA MET A 80 23.27 13.94 3.03
C MET A 80 23.24 14.54 1.62
N THR A 81 23.45 13.68 0.64
CA THR A 81 23.33 14.08 -0.76
C THR A 81 21.87 14.31 -1.12
N LEU A 82 21.64 15.20 -2.09
CA LEU A 82 20.29 15.42 -2.62
C LEU A 82 19.68 14.12 -3.17
N ALA A 83 20.48 13.22 -3.73
CA ALA A 83 20.01 11.93 -4.23
C ALA A 83 19.49 11.02 -3.09
N GLN A 84 20.19 10.97 -1.95
CA GLN A 84 19.72 10.23 -0.77
C GLN A 84 18.44 10.83 -0.21
N TRP A 85 18.37 12.16 -0.09
CA TRP A 85 17.16 12.88 0.33
C TRP A 85 15.99 12.56 -0.60
N GLN A 86 16.18 12.70 -1.91
CA GLN A 86 15.14 12.46 -2.90
C GLN A 86 14.64 11.02 -2.84
N LYS A 87 15.53 10.04 -2.65
CA LYS A 87 15.15 8.63 -2.50
C LYS A 87 14.20 8.41 -1.31
N VAL A 88 14.43 9.09 -0.19
CA VAL A 88 13.53 9.03 0.99
C VAL A 88 12.17 9.66 0.66
N ILE A 89 12.16 10.83 0.01
CA ILE A 89 10.92 11.50 -0.41
C ILE A 89 10.12 10.65 -1.41
N ASP A 90 10.81 10.05 -2.37
CA ASP A 90 10.21 9.24 -3.43
C ASP A 90 9.49 8.01 -2.86
N VAL A 91 10.08 7.34 -1.87
CA VAL A 91 9.43 6.17 -1.23
C VAL A 91 8.38 6.60 -0.21
N ASN A 92 8.76 7.48 0.73
CA ASN A 92 7.95 7.72 1.94
C ASN A 92 6.83 8.73 1.71
N LEU A 93 6.93 9.57 0.68
CA LEU A 93 5.94 10.61 0.41
C LEU A 93 5.27 10.40 -0.94
N THR A 94 6.05 10.35 -2.03
CA THR A 94 5.51 10.12 -3.37
C THR A 94 4.84 8.76 -3.46
N GLY A 95 5.48 7.70 -2.96
CA GLY A 95 4.89 6.36 -2.96
C GLY A 95 3.59 6.25 -2.17
N GLN A 96 3.51 6.88 -1.00
CA GLN A 96 2.26 6.92 -0.24
C GLN A 96 1.14 7.67 -0.97
N PHE A 97 1.47 8.78 -1.63
CA PHE A 97 0.52 9.51 -2.48
C PHE A 97 0.00 8.62 -3.62
N LEU A 98 0.89 7.96 -4.36
CA LEU A 98 0.53 7.10 -5.50
C LEU A 98 -0.40 5.96 -5.06
N CYS A 99 -0.02 5.20 -4.02
CA CYS A 99 -0.85 4.12 -3.50
C CYS A 99 -2.22 4.62 -3.02
N SER A 100 -2.25 5.73 -2.26
CA SER A 100 -3.50 6.31 -1.76
C SER A 100 -4.42 6.75 -2.89
N ARG A 101 -3.86 7.37 -3.94
CA ARG A 101 -4.62 7.83 -5.10
C ARG A 101 -5.30 6.66 -5.82
N GLU A 102 -4.60 5.55 -6.04
CA GLU A 102 -5.18 4.38 -6.70
C GLU A 102 -6.22 3.65 -5.82
N ALA A 103 -5.97 3.52 -4.52
CA ALA A 103 -6.95 2.97 -3.60
C ALA A 103 -8.23 3.83 -3.54
N ILE A 104 -8.09 5.16 -3.44
CA ILE A 104 -9.25 6.07 -3.41
C ILE A 104 -10.02 6.04 -4.72
N LYS A 105 -9.34 5.97 -5.88
CA LYS A 105 -10.02 5.78 -7.17
C LYS A 105 -10.90 4.52 -7.14
N GLU A 106 -10.39 3.42 -6.60
CA GLU A 106 -11.15 2.19 -6.48
C GLU A 106 -12.32 2.31 -5.49
N PHE A 107 -12.12 2.98 -4.35
CA PHE A 107 -13.20 3.24 -3.39
C PHE A 107 -14.32 4.08 -4.01
N LEU A 108 -13.97 5.11 -4.78
CA LEU A 108 -14.93 5.99 -5.45
C LEU A 108 -15.73 5.25 -6.54
N LYS A 109 -15.09 4.39 -7.34
CA LYS A 109 -15.79 3.54 -8.32
C LYS A 109 -16.87 2.67 -7.67
N ARG A 110 -16.63 2.21 -6.44
CA ARG A 110 -17.55 1.38 -5.66
C ARG A 110 -18.57 2.19 -4.85
N GLY A 111 -18.57 3.51 -4.95
CA GLY A 111 -19.51 4.39 -4.27
C GLY A 111 -19.20 4.67 -2.80
N MET A 112 -18.01 4.29 -2.30
CA MET A 112 -17.62 4.51 -0.89
C MET A 112 -17.25 5.97 -0.55
N GLY A 113 -17.47 6.91 -1.48
CA GLY A 113 -17.25 8.35 -1.26
C GLY A 113 -18.38 9.26 -1.75
N SER A 114 -19.51 8.71 -2.25
CA SER A 114 -20.68 9.49 -2.66
C SER A 114 -21.77 9.58 -1.58
N GLY A 115 -21.53 8.97 -0.41
CA GLY A 115 -22.28 9.32 0.79
C GLY A 115 -21.97 10.76 1.15
N ILE A 116 -22.94 11.64 0.89
CA ILE A 116 -23.06 12.92 1.57
C ILE A 116 -22.86 12.61 3.07
N TRP A 117 -21.68 12.95 3.62
CA TRP A 117 -21.46 13.01 5.07
C TRP A 117 -22.17 14.25 5.60
N GLU A 118 -23.47 14.39 5.32
CA GLU A 118 -24.33 15.15 6.20
C GLU A 118 -24.40 14.29 7.45
N THR A 119 -23.55 14.65 8.42
CA THR A 119 -24.01 14.63 9.80
C THR A 119 -25.38 15.29 9.77
N LYS A 120 -26.46 14.50 9.77
CA LYS A 120 -27.70 14.97 10.35
C LYS A 120 -27.32 15.37 11.77
N ASN A 121 -27.08 16.66 11.98
CA ASN A 121 -27.11 17.25 13.30
C ASN A 121 -28.41 16.76 13.93
N PRO A 122 -28.39 15.99 15.02
CA PRO A 122 -29.61 15.58 15.70
C PRO A 122 -30.30 16.75 16.44
N CYS A 123 -29.80 17.97 16.29
CA CYS A 123 -30.30 19.16 16.95
C CYS A 123 -30.29 20.34 15.98
N GLU A 124 -31.40 20.55 15.28
CA GLU A 124 -32.03 21.84 14.97
C GLU A 124 -33.50 21.59 14.62
#